data_AF-D0NI12-F1
#
_entry.id   AF-D0NI12-F1
#
_cell.length_a   1.000
_cell.length_b   1.000
_cell.length_c   1.000
_cell.angle_alpha   90.00
_cell.angle_beta   90.00
_cell.angle_gamma   90.00
#
_symmetry.space_group_name_H-M   'P 1'
#
loop_
_entity.id
_entity.type
_entity.pdbx_description
1 polymer ?
#
loop_
_entity_poly.entity_id
_entity_poly.type
_entity_poly.pdbx_seq_one_letter_code
_entity_poly.pdbx_strand_id
1 'polypeptide(L)'
;MKLAAFLSIAAIATMSTTTATPTQRNMIFVSGYTEAPCADTPCLPEHAPVCGSNSVTYENECELDQANCNNAGLNVTQVSYGACPCGIQNE
;
A
#
# COMPACT_ATOMS: atom_id res chain seq x y z
N MET A 1 -10.20 36.19 -49.95
CA MET A 1 -11.40 35.39 -49.60
C MET A 1 -11.19 33.96 -50.07
N LYS A 2 -11.75 33.00 -49.30
CA LYS A 2 -11.44 31.55 -49.19
C LYS A 2 -10.28 31.27 -48.22
N LEU A 3 -10.51 31.17 -46.91
CA LEU A 3 -11.15 30.10 -46.11
C LEU A 3 -10.43 28.74 -46.20
N ALA A 4 -9.66 28.41 -45.16
CA ALA A 4 -9.93 27.33 -44.20
C ALA A 4 -8.63 26.98 -43.45
N ALA A 5 -8.53 27.42 -42.20
CA ALA A 5 -7.53 26.93 -41.26
C ALA A 5 -8.02 25.57 -40.72
N PHE A 6 -7.37 24.48 -41.09
CA PHE A 6 -7.55 23.20 -40.43
C PHE A 6 -6.62 23.15 -39.22
N LEU A 7 -7.18 23.52 -38.07
CA LEU A 7 -6.61 23.33 -36.74
C LEU A 7 -6.52 21.82 -36.45
N SER A 8 -5.44 21.18 -36.89
CA SER A 8 -5.04 19.88 -36.36
C SER A 8 -4.30 20.10 -35.05
N ILE A 9 -5.04 20.34 -33.97
CA ILE A 9 -4.50 20.41 -32.62
C ILE A 9 -4.10 18.98 -32.25
N ALA A 10 -2.88 18.58 -32.59
CA ALA A 10 -2.24 17.45 -31.92
C ALA A 10 -1.83 17.92 -30.53
N ALA A 11 -2.81 18.00 -29.62
CA ALA A 11 -2.51 17.93 -28.20
C ALA A 11 -1.94 16.53 -27.98
N ILE A 12 -0.62 16.39 -28.07
CA ILE A 12 0.06 15.21 -27.55
C ILE A 12 -0.31 15.24 -26.07
N ALA A 13 -1.24 14.38 -25.68
CA ALA A 13 -1.54 14.15 -24.28
C ALA A 13 -0.23 13.73 -23.65
N THR A 14 0.43 14.67 -22.97
CA THR A 14 1.43 14.33 -21.97
C THR A 14 0.69 13.41 -21.03
N MET A 15 0.96 12.10 -21.12
CA MET A 15 0.42 11.15 -20.17
C MET A 15 0.83 11.68 -18.82
N SER A 16 -0.13 12.24 -18.06
CA SER A 16 0.08 12.52 -16.66
C SER A 16 0.41 11.17 -16.06
N THR A 17 1.70 10.91 -15.82
CA THR A 17 2.13 9.80 -14.99
C THR A 17 1.62 10.16 -13.60
N THR A 18 0.38 9.79 -13.29
CA THR A 18 -0.10 9.78 -11.92
C THR A 18 0.63 8.62 -11.27
N THR A 19 1.91 8.82 -10.94
CA THR A 19 2.54 8.03 -9.89
C THR A 19 1.63 8.19 -8.70
N ALA A 20 1.00 7.10 -8.27
CA ALA A 20 0.24 7.08 -7.04
C ALA A 20 1.18 7.53 -5.92
N THR A 21 1.11 8.81 -5.55
CA THR A 21 1.78 9.33 -4.37
C THR A 21 1.07 8.70 -3.19
N PRO A 22 1.75 8.00 -2.28
CA PRO A 22 1.16 7.64 -1.00
C PRO A 22 0.63 8.93 -0.38
N THR A 23 -0.57 8.84 0.19
CA THR A 23 -1.32 9.96 0.79
C THR A 23 -0.36 10.90 1.52
N GLN A 24 -0.23 12.13 1.05
CA GLN A 24 0.62 13.14 1.69
C GLN A 24 -0.02 13.51 3.03
N ARG A 25 0.27 12.73 4.09
CA ARG A 25 0.25 13.26 5.45
C ARG A 25 1.24 14.41 5.42
N ASN A 26 0.79 15.59 5.83
CA ASN A 26 1.64 16.77 5.96
C ASN A 26 2.69 16.49 7.05
N MET A 27 3.78 15.84 6.65
CA MET A 27 4.89 15.49 7.53
C MET A 27 5.74 16.73 7.70
N ILE A 28 5.73 17.28 8.91
CA ILE A 28 6.71 18.26 9.32
C ILE A 28 8.06 17.53 9.31
N PHE A 29 8.88 17.78 8.29
CA PHE A 29 10.26 17.30 8.23
C PHE A 29 11.04 17.98 9.36
N VAL A 30 11.12 17.36 10.54
CA VAL A 30 12.12 17.75 11.53
C VAL A 30 13.40 17.02 11.15
N SER A 31 14.46 17.81 11.00
CA SER A 31 15.80 17.33 10.73
C SER A 31 16.25 16.46 11.91
N GLY A 32 16.05 15.14 11.83
CA GLY A 32 16.37 14.20 12.90
C GLY A 32 15.49 12.96 13.01
N TYR A 33 14.37 12.85 12.29
CA TYR A 33 13.63 11.58 12.19
C TYR A 33 14.21 10.76 11.04
N THR A 34 15.14 9.87 11.35
CA THR A 34 15.32 8.71 10.47
C THR A 34 14.09 7.84 10.68
N GLU A 35 13.11 7.94 9.77
CA GLU A 35 12.07 6.92 9.69
C GLU A 35 12.80 5.60 9.45
N ALA A 36 12.93 4.81 10.51
CA ALA A 36 13.30 3.42 10.32
C ALA A 36 12.27 2.86 9.31
N PRO A 37 12.72 2.10 8.30
CA PRO A 37 11.84 1.63 7.22
C PRO A 37 10.58 0.94 7.75
N CYS A 38 10.67 0.44 9.00
CA CYS A 38 9.57 -0.04 9.80
C CYS A 38 9.65 0.66 11.15
N ALA A 39 8.74 1.59 11.40
CA ALA A 39 8.63 2.16 12.74
C ALA A 39 8.17 1.03 13.67
N ASP A 40 8.94 0.73 14.72
CA ASP A 40 8.55 -0.15 15.83
C ASP A 40 7.43 0.48 16.70
N THR A 41 6.55 1.26 16.07
CA THR A 41 5.37 1.80 16.74
C THR A 41 4.46 0.61 17.02
N PRO A 42 4.12 0.34 18.29
CA PRO A 42 3.26 -0.77 18.63
C PRO A 42 1.89 -0.57 18.00
N CYS A 43 1.33 -1.63 17.43
CA CYS A 43 -0.05 -1.63 16.97
C CYS A 43 -1.00 -1.49 18.16
N LEU A 44 -2.17 -0.89 17.91
CA LEU A 44 -3.23 -0.89 18.91
C LEU A 44 -3.68 -2.34 19.18
N PRO A 45 -4.03 -2.69 20.43
CA PRO A 45 -4.52 -4.02 20.77
C PRO A 45 -5.98 -4.20 20.33
N GLU A 46 -6.23 -4.01 19.04
CA GLU A 46 -7.52 -4.24 18.40
C GLU A 46 -7.60 -5.68 17.93
N HIS A 47 -8.67 -6.37 18.33
CA HIS A 47 -8.92 -7.74 17.91
C HIS A 47 -9.76 -7.74 16.62
N ALA A 48 -9.09 -7.57 15.48
CA ALA A 48 -9.70 -7.50 14.16
C ALA A 48 -8.93 -8.42 13.19
N PRO A 49 -9.03 -9.76 13.37
CA PRO A 49 -8.14 -10.69 12.69
C PRO A 49 -8.26 -10.60 11.17
N VAL A 50 -7.14 -10.84 10.48
CA VAL A 50 -7.07 -10.85 9.02
C VAL A 50 -6.31 -12.07 8.52
N CYS A 51 -6.71 -12.60 7.36
CA CYS A 51 -6.04 -13.71 6.72
C CYS A 51 -5.07 -13.20 5.66
N GLY A 52 -3.79 -13.55 5.80
CA GLY A 52 -2.75 -13.26 4.82
C GLY A 52 -2.70 -14.27 3.67
N SER A 53 -2.07 -13.87 2.55
CA SER A 53 -1.86 -14.72 1.37
C SER A 53 -0.95 -15.91 1.60
N ASN A 54 -0.24 -15.93 2.73
CA ASN A 54 0.53 -17.05 3.25
C ASN A 54 -0.28 -18.01 4.14
N SER A 55 -1.61 -17.89 4.16
CA SER A 55 -2.50 -18.68 5.04
C SER A 55 -2.23 -18.48 6.54
N VAL A 56 -1.60 -17.36 6.93
CA VAL A 56 -1.38 -16.98 8.33
C VAL A 56 -2.43 -15.97 8.76
N THR A 57 -2.97 -16.15 9.97
CA THR A 57 -3.87 -15.17 10.58
C THR A 57 -3.05 -14.16 11.37
N TYR A 58 -3.25 -12.88 11.09
CA TYR A 58 -2.69 -11.76 11.85
C TYR A 58 -3.77 -11.17 12.76
N GLU A 59 -3.39 -10.66 13.94
CA GLU A 59 -4.35 -10.14 14.94
C GLU A 59 -5.14 -8.93 14.43
N ASN A 60 -4.51 -8.13 13.57
CA ASN A 60 -5.11 -7.00 12.86
C ASN A 60 -4.27 -6.63 11.61
N GLU A 61 -4.75 -5.65 10.85
CA GLU A 61 -4.08 -5.15 9.64
C GLU A 61 -2.72 -4.50 9.95
N CYS A 62 -2.59 -3.80 11.09
CA CYS A 62 -1.33 -3.19 11.49
C CYS A 62 -0.23 -4.23 11.74
N GLU A 63 -0.57 -5.35 12.38
CA GLU A 63 0.35 -6.46 12.63
C GLU A 63 0.77 -7.15 11.31
N LEU A 64 -0.14 -7.28 10.34
CA LEU A 64 0.19 -7.77 9.00
C LEU A 64 1.20 -6.85 8.30
N ASP A 65 0.96 -5.55 8.32
CA ASP A 65 1.83 -4.55 7.71
C ASP A 65 3.19 -4.49 8.41
N GLN A 66 3.22 -4.54 9.74
CA GLN A 66 4.45 -4.58 10.52
C GLN A 66 5.26 -5.85 10.20
N ALA A 67 4.61 -7.00 10.08
CA ALA A 67 5.27 -8.24 9.70
C ALA A 67 5.90 -8.16 8.31
N ASN A 68 5.19 -7.61 7.32
CA ASN A 68 5.72 -7.38 5.97
C ASN A 68 6.89 -6.41 5.98
N CYS A 69 6.78 -5.36 6.77
CA CYS A 69 7.82 -4.36 6.86
C CYS A 69 9.10 -4.96 7.47
N ASN A 70 8.98 -5.59 8.64
CA ASN A 70 10.10 -6.11 9.41
C ASN A 70 10.83 -7.26 8.71
N ASN A 71 10.19 -7.90 7.72
CA ASN A 71 10.74 -9.00 6.96
C ASN A 71 10.82 -8.63 5.49
N ALA A 72 11.99 -8.16 5.03
CA ALA A 72 12.20 -7.72 3.64
C ALA A 72 11.94 -8.79 2.56
N GLY A 73 11.80 -10.07 2.93
CA GLY A 73 11.40 -11.16 2.04
C GLY A 73 9.94 -11.60 2.16
N LEU A 74 9.17 -11.01 3.08
CA LEU A 74 7.76 -11.28 3.28
C LEU A 74 6.94 -10.35 2.40
N ASN A 75 6.10 -10.92 1.54
CA ASN A 75 5.16 -10.17 0.72
C ASN A 75 3.78 -10.78 0.84
N VAL A 76 3.15 -10.54 1.99
CA VAL A 76 1.85 -11.07 2.35
C VAL A 76 0.80 -10.00 2.14
N THR A 77 -0.22 -10.30 1.35
CA THR A 77 -1.38 -9.42 1.19
C THR A 77 -2.54 -9.95 2.02
N GLN A 78 -3.38 -9.08 2.55
CA GLN A 78 -4.66 -9.49 3.11
C GLN A 78 -5.53 -10.12 2.00
N VAL A 79 -6.02 -11.33 2.25
CA VAL A 79 -6.92 -12.07 1.36
C VAL A 79 -8.36 -12.02 1.85
N SER A 80 -8.55 -11.96 3.18
CA SER A 80 -9.87 -11.86 3.79
C SER A 80 -9.80 -11.17 5.14
N TYR A 81 -10.90 -10.50 5.50
CA TYR A 81 -11.21 -10.18 6.89
C TYR A 81 -11.53 -11.47 7.66
N GLY A 82 -11.21 -11.50 8.94
CA GLY A 82 -11.32 -12.67 9.80
C GLY A 82 -10.09 -13.57 9.75
N ALA A 83 -10.08 -14.58 10.63
CA ALA A 83 -9.04 -15.59 10.63
C ALA A 83 -9.04 -16.43 9.34
N CYS A 84 -7.87 -16.94 8.96
CA CYS A 84 -7.79 -17.92 7.88
C CYS A 84 -8.62 -19.17 8.22
N PRO A 85 -9.27 -19.80 7.23
CA PRO A 85 -10.00 -21.02 7.49
C PRO A 85 -9.06 -22.11 8.00
N CYS A 86 -9.49 -22.84 9.03
CA CYS A 86 -8.72 -23.97 9.54
C CYS A 86 -8.78 -25.12 8.50
N GLY A 87 -7.63 -25.56 7.99
CA GLY A 87 -7.54 -26.76 7.14
C GLY A 87 -7.11 -26.58 5.68
N ILE A 88 -6.51 -25.45 5.29
CA ILE A 88 -5.87 -25.28 3.97
C ILE A 88 -4.43 -24.79 4.11
N GLN A 89 -3.57 -25.62 4.68
CA GLN A 89 -2.14 -25.54 4.39
C GLN A 89 -1.98 -26.31 3.07
N ASN A 90 -2.04 -25.63 1.92
CA ASN A 90 -1.87 -26.27 0.61
C ASN A 90 -0.44 -26.81 0.51
N GLU A 91 -0.31 -28.11 0.74
CA GLU A 91 0.87 -28.94 0.44
C GLU A 91 0.86 -29.41 -1.01
#